data_AF-A0A286A652-F1
#
_entry.id   AF-A0A286A652-F1
#
_cell.length_a   1.000
_cell.length_b   1.000
_cell.length_c   1.000
_cell.angle_alpha   90.00
_cell.angle_beta   90.00
_cell.angle_gamma   90.00
#
_symmetry.space_group_name_H-M   'P 1'
#
loop_
_entity.id
_entity.type
_entity.pdbx_description
1 polymer ?
#
loop_
_entity_poly.entity_id
_entity_poly.type
_entity_poly.pdbx_seq_one_letter_code
_entity_poly.pdbx_strand_id
1 'polypeptide(L)'
;MNENTLNKLKITAKGCASNVLSRVELSMVQSKLKTKFQLLGQKVYEAIREGRLDEIKDDPSAVETVGAIFEIQKQVAELEQKLNKSEGSSEKA
;
A
#
# COMPACT_ATOMS: atom_id res chain seq x y z
N MET A 1 37.96 1.64 -21.82
CA MET A 1 37.01 2.43 -21.00
C MET A 1 35.53 2.04 -21.24
N ASN A 2 35.19 0.78 -21.56
CA ASN A 2 33.80 0.41 -21.91
C ASN A 2 33.04 -0.39 -20.85
N GLU A 3 33.70 -1.28 -20.10
CA GLU A 3 32.98 -2.14 -19.13
C GLU A 3 32.44 -1.37 -17.93
N ASN A 4 33.17 -0.36 -17.45
CA ASN A 4 32.79 0.38 -16.25
C ASN A 4 31.56 1.27 -16.48
N THR A 5 31.43 1.88 -17.66
CA THR A 5 30.27 2.69 -18.06
C THR A 5 29.04 1.82 -18.30
N LEU A 6 29.20 0.66 -18.94
CA LEU A 6 28.12 -0.29 -19.19
C LEU A 6 27.57 -0.89 -17.88
N ASN A 7 28.46 -1.22 -16.94
CA ASN A 7 28.07 -1.74 -15.63
C ASN A 7 27.30 -0.70 -14.80
N LYS A 8 27.74 0.57 -14.82
CA LYS A 8 26.99 1.67 -14.17
C LYS A 8 25.60 1.82 -14.77
N LEU A 9 25.49 1.86 -16.10
CA LEU A 9 24.20 1.99 -16.79
C LEU A 9 23.25 0.82 -16.44
N LYS A 10 23.76 -0.41 -16.40
CA LYS A 10 23.00 -1.59 -15.99
C LYS A 10 22.50 -1.50 -14.55
N ILE A 11 23.34 -1.03 -13.62
CA ILE A 11 22.98 -0.85 -12.21
C ILE A 11 21.90 0.23 -12.07
N THR A 12 22.07 1.37 -12.73
CA THR A 12 21.09 2.47 -12.71
C THR A 12 19.76 2.02 -13.31
N ALA A 13 19.77 1.37 -14.48
CA ALA A 13 18.55 0.86 -15.11
C ALA A 13 17.81 -0.15 -14.22
N LYS A 14 18.55 -1.06 -13.56
CA LYS A 14 17.99 -1.99 -12.58
C LYS A 14 17.37 -1.26 -11.38
N GLY A 15 18.04 -0.23 -10.86
CA GLY A 15 17.54 0.61 -9.77
C GLY A 15 16.24 1.33 -10.14
N CYS A 16 16.19 1.96 -11.33
CA CYS A 16 14.99 2.62 -11.84
C CYS A 16 13.82 1.65 -12.00
N ALA A 17 14.05 0.50 -12.62
CA ALA A 17 12.99 -0.51 -12.81
C ALA A 17 12.47 -1.02 -11.47
N SER A 18 13.36 -1.27 -10.50
CA SER A 18 12.98 -1.68 -9.15
C SER A 18 12.14 -0.61 -8.43
N ASN A 19 12.50 0.67 -8.55
CA ASN A 19 11.74 1.75 -7.93
C ASN A 19 10.34 1.89 -8.54
N VAL A 20 10.23 1.82 -9.87
CA VAL A 20 8.94 1.85 -10.57
C VAL A 20 8.05 0.68 -10.15
N LEU A 21 8.60 -0.53 -10.08
CA LEU A 21 7.86 -1.72 -9.62
C LEU A 21 7.34 -1.54 -8.18
N SER A 22 8.16 -1.05 -7.27
CA SER A 22 7.75 -0.76 -5.89
C SER A 22 6.64 0.30 -5.81
N ARG A 23 6.67 1.32 -6.67
CA ARG A 23 5.60 2.34 -6.75
C ARG A 23 4.29 1.77 -7.30
N VAL A 24 4.37 0.87 -8.29
CA VAL A 24 3.20 0.14 -8.81
C VAL A 24 2.62 -0.76 -7.73
N GLU A 25 3.45 -1.50 -6.99
CA GLU A 25 3.02 -2.32 -5.86
C GLU A 25 2.31 -1.48 -4.80
N LEU A 26 2.89 -0.33 -4.41
CA LEU A 26 2.26 0.61 -3.48
C LEU A 26 0.88 1.05 -3.99
N SER A 27 0.77 1.42 -5.26
CA SER A 27 -0.50 1.86 -5.87
C SER A 27 -1.55 0.74 -5.85
N MET A 28 -1.15 -0.51 -6.10
CA MET A 28 -2.04 -1.67 -6.03
C MET A 28 -2.54 -1.92 -4.61
N VAL A 29 -1.67 -1.83 -3.61
CA VAL A 29 -2.06 -2.02 -2.20
C VAL A 29 -2.97 -0.89 -1.73
N GLN A 30 -2.68 0.36 -2.10
CA GLN A 30 -3.56 1.50 -1.82
C GLN A 30 -4.95 1.36 -2.48
N SER A 31 -5.01 0.81 -3.70
CA SER A 31 -6.29 0.49 -4.36
C SER A 31 -7.10 -0.54 -3.57
N LYS A 32 -6.46 -1.61 -3.08
CA LYS A 32 -7.10 -2.60 -2.20
C LYS A 32 -7.61 -1.96 -0.91
N LEU A 33 -6.83 -1.07 -0.31
CA LEU A 33 -7.22 -0.32 0.89
C LEU A 33 -8.49 0.49 0.65
N LYS A 34 -8.55 1.21 -0.48
CA LYS A 34 -9.72 1.98 -0.89
C LYS A 34 -10.97 1.09 -1.00
N THR A 35 -10.86 -0.07 -1.64
CA THR A 35 -11.99 -1.01 -1.75
C THR A 35 -12.47 -1.50 -0.38
N LYS A 36 -11.57 -1.76 0.57
CA LYS A 36 -11.96 -2.16 1.93
C LYS A 36 -12.65 -1.04 2.70
N PHE A 37 -12.18 0.21 2.59
CA PHE A 37 -12.90 1.36 3.15
C PHE A 37 -14.28 1.56 2.52
N GLN A 38 -14.42 1.36 1.21
CA GLN A 38 -15.72 1.42 0.53
C GLN A 38 -16.69 0.36 1.07
N LEU A 39 -16.21 -0.87 1.25
CA LEU A 39 -17.01 -1.95 1.83
C LEU A 39 -17.43 -1.64 3.27
N LEU A 40 -16.52 -1.13 4.10
CA LEU A 40 -16.84 -0.72 5.47
C LEU A 40 -17.87 0.41 5.47
N GLY A 41 -17.72 1.40 4.58
CA GLY A 41 -18.67 2.50 4.43
C GLY A 41 -20.06 2.02 4.04
N GLN A 42 -20.16 1.04 3.14
CA GLN A 42 -21.44 0.42 2.78
C GLN A 42 -22.10 -0.27 3.98
N LYS A 43 -21.34 -1.05 4.75
CA LYS A 43 -21.84 -1.71 5.97
C LYS A 43 -22.33 -0.72 7.01
N VAL A 44 -21.57 0.35 7.26
CA VAL A 44 -21.94 1.42 8.19
C VAL A 44 -23.20 2.13 7.71
N TYR A 45 -23.29 2.43 6.41
CA TYR A 45 -24.47 3.05 5.82
C TYR A 45 -25.73 2.18 6.00
N GLU A 46 -25.63 0.87 5.76
CA GLU A 46 -26.73 -0.08 5.99
C GLU A 46 -27.16 -0.13 7.45
N ALA A 47 -26.19 -0.21 8.38
CA ALA A 47 -26.47 -0.23 9.82
C ALA A 47 -27.15 1.07 10.29
N ILE A 48 -26.74 2.24 9.77
CA ILE A 48 -27.41 3.52 10.05
C ILE A 48 -28.85 3.49 9.54
N ARG A 49 -29.05 3.07 8.29
CA ARG A 49 -30.38 3.01 7.66
C ARG A 49 -31.35 2.10 8.41
N GLU A 50 -30.83 1.02 9.00
CA GLU A 50 -31.61 0.03 9.72
C GLU A 50 -31.72 0.30 11.23
N GLY A 51 -31.09 1.37 11.73
CA GLY A 51 -31.10 1.71 13.16
C GLY A 51 -30.28 0.76 14.03
N ARG A 52 -29.31 0.04 13.45
CA ARG A 52 -28.47 -0.98 14.11
C ARG A 52 -27.00 -0.55 14.21
N LEU A 53 -26.75 0.76 14.28
CA LEU A 53 -25.38 1.29 14.34
C LEU A 53 -24.61 0.77 15.56
N ASP A 54 -25.28 0.60 16.71
CA ASP A 54 -24.64 0.10 17.93
C ASP A 54 -24.19 -1.38 17.82
N GLU A 55 -24.81 -2.14 16.93
CA GLU A 55 -24.53 -3.57 16.71
C GLU A 55 -23.39 -3.80 15.72
N ILE A 56 -23.08 -2.83 14.84
CA ILE A 56 -22.08 -3.04 13.76
C ILE A 56 -20.68 -3.33 14.29
N LYS A 57 -20.35 -2.85 15.49
CA LYS A 57 -19.05 -3.11 16.14
C LYS A 57 -18.85 -4.59 16.49
N ASP A 58 -19.95 -5.33 16.62
CA ASP A 58 -19.98 -6.75 16.97
C ASP A 58 -20.29 -7.63 15.74
N ASP A 59 -20.61 -7.03 14.58
CA ASP A 59 -20.80 -7.75 13.31
C ASP A 59 -19.47 -8.38 12.87
N PRO A 60 -19.37 -9.72 12.77
CA PRO A 60 -18.11 -10.40 12.44
C PRO A 60 -17.51 -9.92 11.11
N SER A 61 -18.37 -9.61 10.12
CA SER A 61 -17.93 -9.19 8.80
C SER A 61 -17.41 -7.73 8.79
N ALA A 62 -17.98 -6.84 9.61
CA ALA A 62 -17.46 -5.50 9.82
C ALA A 62 -16.11 -5.54 10.58
N VAL A 63 -16.01 -6.34 11.64
CA VAL A 63 -14.75 -6.53 12.39
C VAL A 63 -13.64 -7.07 11.50
N GLU A 64 -13.93 -8.09 10.68
CA GLU A 64 -12.97 -8.62 9.69
C GLU A 64 -12.55 -7.55 8.69
N THR A 65 -13.48 -6.72 8.22
CA THR A 65 -13.18 -5.62 7.28
C THR A 65 -12.24 -4.60 7.92
N VAL A 66 -12.48 -4.23 9.19
CA VAL A 66 -11.60 -3.34 9.95
C VAL A 66 -10.21 -3.95 10.17
N GLY A 67 -10.15 -5.23 10.54
CA GLY A 67 -8.88 -5.95 10.67
C GLY A 67 -8.08 -5.98 9.36
N ALA A 68 -8.75 -6.24 8.24
CA ALA A 68 -8.13 -6.20 6.92
C ALA A 68 -7.62 -4.79 6.56
N ILE A 69 -8.36 -3.74 6.90
CA ILE A 69 -7.91 -2.34 6.72
C ILE A 69 -6.61 -2.09 7.48
N PHE A 70 -6.56 -2.51 8.75
CA PHE A 70 -5.38 -2.32 9.61
C PHE A 70 -4.13 -3.00 9.02
N GLU A 71 -4.25 -4.25 8.60
CA GLU A 71 -3.13 -4.99 8.00
C GLU A 71 -2.66 -4.37 6.67
N ILE A 72 -3.60 -3.92 5.83
CA ILE A 72 -3.25 -3.27 4.57
C ILE A 72 -2.57 -1.91 4.83
N GLN A 73 -3.01 -1.13 5.82
CA GLN A 73 -2.35 0.11 6.21
C GLN A 73 -0.91 -0.12 6.68
N LYS A 74 -0.67 -1.18 7.44
CA LYS A 74 0.68 -1.59 7.84
C LYS A 74 1.54 -1.93 6.62
N GLN A 75 0.98 -2.68 5.67
CA GLN A 75 1.68 -3.00 4.42
C GLN A 75 2.02 -1.74 3.60
N VAL A 76 1.10 -0.76 3.51
CA VAL A 76 1.35 0.54 2.87
C VAL A 76 2.53 1.25 3.54
N ALA A 77 2.52 1.37 4.87
CA ALA A 77 3.59 2.03 5.62
C ALA A 77 4.96 1.36 5.41
N GLU A 78 5.01 0.03 5.35
CA GLU A 78 6.24 -0.72 5.06
C GLU A 78 6.76 -0.47 3.63
N LEU A 79 5.87 -0.40 2.63
CA LEU A 79 6.23 -0.12 1.24
C LEU A 79 6.72 1.34 1.06
N GLU A 80 6.04 2.29 1.70
CA GLU A 80 6.45 3.69 1.73
C GLU A 80 7.83 3.85 2.39
N GLN A 81 8.08 3.15 3.50
CA GLN A 81 9.39 3.16 4.15
C GLN A 81 10.49 2.60 3.24
N LYS A 82 10.22 1.52 2.49
CA LYS A 82 11.16 0.94 1.53
C LYS A 82 11.47 1.91 0.38
N LEU A 83 10.46 2.57 -0.17
CA LEU A 83 10.61 3.58 -1.22
C LEU A 83 11.43 4.77 -0.74
N ASN A 84 11.15 5.31 0.45
CA ASN A 84 11.89 6.44 1.03
C ASN A 84 13.37 6.10 1.29
N LYS A 85 13.66 4.87 1.76
CA LYS A 85 15.04 4.37 1.93
C LYS A 85 15.77 4.23 0.59
N SER A 86 15.06 3.84 -0.47
CA SER A 86 15.62 3.74 -1.82
C SER A 86 15.97 5.11 -2.41
N GLU A 87 15.19 6.16 -2.10
CA GLU A 87 15.43 7.52 -2.60
C GLU A 87 16.61 8.19 -1.89
N GLY A 88 16.76 8.02 -0.57
CA GLY A 88 17.89 8.56 0.19
C GLY A 88 19.26 7.93 -0.10
N SER A 89 19.29 6.76 -0.77
CA SER A 89 20.55 6.08 -1.14
C SER A 89 21.11 6.54 -2.50
N SER A 90 20.35 7.32 -3.27
CA SER A 90 20.76 7.78 -4.61
C SER A 90 21.62 9.05 -4.60
N GLU A 91 21.83 9.69 -3.43
CA GLU A 91 22.52 10.98 -3.31
C GLU A 91 24.03 10.88 -2.98
N LYS A 92 24.60 9.66 -2.92
CA LYS A 92 26.03 9.43 -2.56
C LYS A 92 26.79 8.47 -3.48
N ALA A 93 26.44 8.38 -4.77
CA ALA A 93 27.14 7.53 -5.74
C ALA A 93 27.70 8.33 -6.92
#